data_AF-A0A399E8Z4-F1
#
_entry.id   AF-A0A399E8Z4-F1
#
_cell.length_a   1.000
_cell.length_b   1.000
_cell.length_c   1.000
_cell.angle_alpha   90.00
_cell.angle_beta   90.00
_cell.angle_gamma   90.00
#
_symmetry.space_group_name_H-M   'P 1'
#
loop_
_entity.id
_entity.type
_entity.pdbx_description
1 polymer ?
#
loop_
_entity_poly.entity_id
_entity_poly.type
_entity_poly.pdbx_seq_one_letter_code
_entity_poly.pdbx_strand_id
1 'polypeptide(L)'
;MLAVYSRGPARLSAEEEEFLGALATQGAIAIDNSRLFGELERAKEELEEAYDLTLWGWAKAVELRDQETAGHTQRVTDLTLSLARTLGIPENDLVHVRRGAILHDVGKLGVPDAVLLKPGKLTEEEWAEMKKHPVLAYEWLSRIPFLQRALAIPYAHHEKWDGSGYPRGLKGPEIPLEARIFAVVDVYDALDSDRPYRKAWPRERVLEHVREQAGRHFDPEVAAAFLELLAQGSDPGTVPG
;
A
#
# COMPACT_ATOMS: atom_id res chain seq x y z
N MET A 1 10.10 -2.46 -45.31
CA MET A 1 10.09 -2.42 -46.79
C MET A 1 8.67 -2.00 -47.20
N LEU A 2 8.50 -0.82 -47.80
CA LEU A 2 7.21 -0.40 -48.34
C LEU A 2 7.13 -0.89 -49.79
N ALA A 3 6.08 -1.63 -50.13
CA ALA A 3 5.82 -2.08 -51.51
C ALA A 3 4.48 -1.51 -51.97
N VAL A 4 4.46 -0.92 -53.16
CA VAL A 4 3.26 -0.34 -53.78
C VAL A 4 2.89 -1.18 -54.98
N TYR A 5 1.63 -1.63 -55.05
CA TYR A 5 1.12 -2.48 -56.13
C TYR A 5 0.03 -1.77 -56.92
N SER A 6 0.13 -1.84 -58.25
CA SER A 6 -0.85 -1.29 -59.20
C SER A 6 -1.58 -2.41 -59.95
N ARG A 7 -2.84 -2.18 -60.34
CA ARG A 7 -3.66 -3.12 -61.11
C ARG A 7 -3.42 -3.08 -62.64
N GLY A 8 -2.46 -2.28 -63.11
CA GLY A 8 -2.04 -2.18 -64.53
C GLY A 8 -0.63 -1.56 -64.68
N PRO A 9 -0.09 -1.43 -65.91
CA PRO A 9 1.21 -0.78 -66.12
C PRO A 9 1.13 0.69 -65.72
N ALA A 10 1.63 1.01 -64.53
CA ALA A 10 1.69 2.36 -63.99
C ALA A 10 3.16 2.80 -63.96
N ARG A 11 3.45 3.96 -64.56
CA ARG A 11 4.68 4.71 -64.30
C ARG A 11 4.31 5.81 -63.31
N LEU A 12 4.97 5.81 -62.16
CA LEU A 12 4.85 6.91 -61.22
C LEU A 12 5.51 8.17 -61.83
N SER A 13 4.87 9.31 -61.64
CA SER A 13 5.50 10.61 -61.84
C SER A 13 6.49 10.90 -60.71
N ALA A 14 7.42 11.84 -60.93
CA ALA A 14 8.38 12.25 -59.90
C ALA A 14 7.68 12.77 -58.62
N GLU A 15 6.54 13.46 -58.78
CA GLU A 15 5.75 13.98 -57.65
C GLU A 15 5.09 12.84 -56.85
N GLU A 16 4.58 11.80 -57.51
CA GLU A 16 4.05 10.61 -56.85
C GLU A 16 5.15 9.80 -56.14
N GLU A 17 6.35 9.68 -56.72
CA GLU A 17 7.49 9.05 -56.07
C GLU A 17 7.95 9.81 -54.82
N GLU A 18 8.03 11.15 -54.90
CA GLU A 18 8.35 12.00 -53.76
C GLU A 18 7.30 11.88 -52.64
N PHE A 19 6.01 11.92 -53.00
CA PHE A 19 4.91 11.75 -52.05
C PHE A 19 4.93 10.37 -51.38
N LEU A 20 5.13 9.29 -52.14
CA LEU A 20 5.26 7.93 -51.58
C LEU A 20 6.50 7.80 -50.68
N GLY A 21 7.61 8.45 -51.03
CA GLY A 21 8.81 8.53 -50.19
C GLY A 21 8.56 9.26 -48.86
N ALA A 22 7.81 10.37 -48.90
CA ALA A 22 7.40 11.10 -47.71
C ALA A 22 6.47 10.25 -46.82
N LEU A 23 5.47 9.56 -47.41
CA LEU A 23 4.60 8.64 -46.68
C LEU A 23 5.36 7.46 -46.08
N ALA A 24 6.33 6.88 -46.80
CA ALA A 24 7.16 5.80 -46.30
C ALA A 24 7.98 6.25 -45.08
N THR A 25 8.57 7.45 -45.16
CA THR A 25 9.33 8.05 -44.06
C THR A 25 8.44 8.31 -42.85
N GLN A 26 7.27 8.92 -43.05
CA GLN A 26 6.33 9.21 -41.97
C GLN A 26 5.80 7.92 -41.33
N GLY A 27 5.54 6.90 -42.13
CA GLY A 27 5.14 5.57 -41.65
C GLY A 27 6.24 4.89 -40.84
N ALA A 28 7.50 4.97 -41.28
CA ALA A 28 8.64 4.44 -40.53
C ALA A 28 8.79 5.14 -39.17
N ILE A 29 8.73 6.48 -39.14
CA ILE A 29 8.78 7.26 -37.89
C ILE A 29 7.62 6.88 -36.96
N ALA A 30 6.40 6.72 -37.48
CA ALA A 30 5.25 6.33 -36.67
C ALA A 30 5.42 4.93 -36.06
N ILE A 31 5.97 3.97 -36.81
CA ILE A 31 6.27 2.62 -36.31
C ILE A 31 7.36 2.67 -35.24
N ASP A 32 8.44 3.41 -35.47
CA ASP A 32 9.51 3.56 -34.48
C ASP A 32 9.02 4.24 -33.20
N ASN A 33 8.21 5.30 -33.31
CA ASN A 33 7.60 5.97 -32.16
C ASN A 33 6.69 5.02 -31.38
N SER A 34 5.85 4.23 -32.06
CA SER A 34 4.99 3.25 -31.40
C SER A 34 5.80 2.17 -30.68
N ARG A 35 6.93 1.73 -31.24
CA ARG A 35 7.83 0.77 -30.62
C ARG A 35 8.52 1.37 -29.39
N LEU A 36 9.07 2.58 -29.50
CA LEU A 36 9.71 3.30 -28.39
C LEU A 36 8.74 3.55 -27.24
N PHE A 37 7.49 3.91 -27.55
CA PHE A 37 6.45 4.10 -26.54
C PHE A 37 6.16 2.79 -25.79
N GLY A 38 6.01 1.68 -26.50
CA GLY A 38 5.82 0.36 -25.87
C GLY A 38 7.05 -0.16 -25.12
N GLU A 39 8.27 0.25 -25.49
CA GLU A 39 9.49 -0.02 -24.70
C GLU A 39 9.51 0.81 -23.41
N LEU A 40 9.10 2.08 -23.47
CA LEU A 40 9.01 2.96 -22.32
C LEU A 40 7.95 2.49 -21.31
N GLU A 41 6.77 2.07 -21.78
CA GLU A 41 5.72 1.53 -20.91
C GLU A 41 6.20 0.28 -20.17
N ARG A 42 6.83 -0.67 -20.87
CA ARG A 42 7.41 -1.87 -20.24
C ARG A 42 8.50 -1.53 -19.23
N ALA A 43 9.43 -0.64 -19.57
CA ALA A 43 10.49 -0.22 -18.65
C ALA A 43 9.91 0.48 -17.41
N LYS A 44 8.81 1.23 -17.56
CA LYS A 44 8.09 1.85 -16.44
C LYS A 44 7.44 0.78 -15.55
N GLU A 45 6.76 -0.20 -16.13
CA GLU A 45 6.13 -1.30 -15.38
C GLU A 45 7.17 -2.11 -14.59
N GLU A 46 8.29 -2.48 -15.23
CA GLU A 46 9.41 -3.17 -14.59
C GLU A 46 9.99 -2.35 -13.42
N LEU A 47 10.08 -1.03 -13.58
CA LEU A 47 10.57 -0.14 -12.52
C LEU A 47 9.58 -0.04 -11.35
N GLU A 48 8.27 0.06 -11.63
CA GLU A 48 7.23 0.08 -10.61
C GLU A 48 7.19 -1.24 -9.81
N GLU A 49 7.35 -2.38 -10.49
CA GLU A 49 7.45 -3.69 -9.85
C GLU A 49 8.71 -3.80 -8.99
N ALA A 50 9.87 -3.37 -9.50
CA ALA A 50 11.13 -3.37 -8.74
C ALA A 50 11.04 -2.50 -7.48
N TYR A 51 10.36 -1.35 -7.55
CA TYR A 51 10.10 -0.53 -6.37
C TYR A 51 9.23 -1.24 -5.36
N ASP A 52 8.09 -1.78 -5.78
CA ASP A 52 7.17 -2.46 -4.86
C ASP A 52 7.84 -3.68 -4.19
N LEU A 53 8.63 -4.47 -4.92
CA LEU A 53 9.44 -5.56 -4.37
C LEU A 53 10.48 -5.07 -3.34
N THR A 54 11.08 -3.91 -3.59
CA THR A 54 12.02 -3.30 -2.64
C THR A 54 11.32 -2.89 -1.35
N LEU A 55 10.11 -2.32 -1.43
CA LEU A 55 9.32 -1.95 -0.26
C LEU A 55 8.92 -3.18 0.56
N TRP A 56 8.52 -4.27 -0.11
CA TRP A 56 8.29 -5.57 0.55
C TRP A 56 9.54 -6.09 1.26
N GLY A 57 10.72 -5.90 0.65
CA GLY A 57 12.00 -6.23 1.29
C GLY A 57 12.24 -5.48 2.59
N TRP A 58 11.90 -4.17 2.64
CA TRP A 58 12.00 -3.37 3.87
C TRP A 58 11.02 -3.83 4.94
N ALA A 59 9.75 -4.06 4.56
CA ALA A 59 8.76 -4.60 5.50
C ALA A 59 9.21 -5.95 6.05
N LYS A 60 9.77 -6.82 5.19
CA LYS A 60 10.26 -8.12 5.62
C LYS A 60 11.43 -8.02 6.58
N ALA A 61 12.33 -7.06 6.38
CA ALA A 61 13.44 -6.80 7.30
C ALA A 61 12.94 -6.37 8.69
N VAL A 62 11.86 -5.58 8.75
CA VAL A 62 11.20 -5.19 10.01
C VAL A 62 10.59 -6.42 10.70
N GLU A 63 9.80 -7.23 9.99
CA GLU A 63 9.20 -8.45 10.54
C GLU A 63 10.25 -9.40 11.14
N LEU A 64 11.37 -9.60 10.43
CA LEU A 64 12.47 -10.46 10.89
C LEU A 64 13.12 -9.93 12.17
N ARG A 65 13.16 -8.62 12.36
CA ARG A 65 13.75 -7.99 13.54
C ARG A 65 12.76 -7.94 14.71
N ASP A 66 11.52 -7.54 14.48
CA ASP A 66 10.50 -7.30 15.52
C ASP A 66 9.79 -8.57 16.02
N GLN A 67 10.07 -9.74 15.41
CA GLN A 67 9.41 -11.01 15.73
C GLN A 67 7.87 -10.93 15.56
N GLU A 68 7.38 -10.01 14.72
CA GLU A 68 6.00 -9.95 14.25
C GLU A 68 5.61 -11.27 13.56
N THR A 69 4.31 -11.57 13.54
CA THR A 69 3.83 -12.84 12.97
C THR A 69 4.08 -12.84 11.47
N ALA A 70 4.72 -13.90 10.95
CA ALA A 70 5.01 -14.01 9.52
C ALA A 70 3.73 -13.81 8.67
N GLY A 71 3.84 -12.96 7.65
CA GLY A 71 2.74 -12.66 6.73
C GLY A 71 1.73 -11.65 7.27
N HIS A 72 1.93 -11.08 8.47
CA HIS A 72 1.12 -9.99 9.01
C HIS A 72 1.00 -8.84 8.01
N THR A 73 2.13 -8.33 7.51
CA THR A 73 2.15 -7.21 6.56
C THR A 73 1.29 -7.49 5.33
N GLN A 74 1.31 -8.72 4.83
CA GLN A 74 0.51 -9.11 3.67
C GLN A 74 -0.99 -9.12 3.98
N ARG A 75 -1.39 -9.78 5.07
CA ARG A 75 -2.81 -9.84 5.49
C ARG A 75 -3.40 -8.46 5.73
N VAL A 76 -2.69 -7.58 6.46
CA VAL A 76 -3.19 -6.23 6.72
C VAL A 76 -3.23 -5.38 5.45
N THR A 77 -2.28 -5.55 4.52
CA THR A 77 -2.30 -4.84 3.24
C THR A 77 -3.51 -5.24 2.40
N ASP A 78 -3.75 -6.53 2.22
CA ASP A 78 -4.83 -7.04 1.37
C ASP A 78 -6.22 -6.66 1.92
N LEU A 79 -6.38 -6.76 3.24
CA LEU A 79 -7.63 -6.41 3.91
C LEU A 79 -7.86 -4.89 3.92
N THR A 80 -6.81 -4.09 4.11
CA THR A 80 -6.87 -2.61 3.98
C THR A 80 -7.31 -2.20 2.59
N LEU A 81 -6.77 -2.81 1.53
CA LEU A 81 -7.15 -2.49 0.16
C LEU A 81 -8.60 -2.87 -0.15
N SER A 82 -9.07 -3.99 0.39
CA SER A 82 -10.46 -4.44 0.22
C SER A 82 -11.44 -3.46 0.91
N LEU A 83 -11.12 -3.02 2.12
CA LEU A 83 -11.91 -2.04 2.84
C LEU A 83 -11.85 -0.65 2.18
N ALA A 84 -10.67 -0.23 1.71
CA ALA A 84 -10.48 1.03 0.99
C ALA A 84 -11.35 1.12 -0.27
N ARG A 85 -11.44 0.04 -1.05
CA ARG A 85 -12.35 -0.03 -2.21
C ARG A 85 -13.81 0.12 -1.80
N THR A 86 -14.21 -0.58 -0.74
CA THR A 86 -15.59 -0.53 -0.21
C THR A 86 -15.97 0.88 0.24
N LEU A 87 -15.02 1.63 0.79
CA LEU A 87 -15.18 3.02 1.23
C LEU A 87 -14.97 4.07 0.11
N GLY A 88 -14.77 3.64 -1.13
CA GLY A 88 -14.74 4.52 -2.30
C GLY A 88 -13.41 5.21 -2.58
N ILE A 89 -12.28 4.71 -2.05
CA ILE A 89 -10.96 5.20 -2.47
C ILE A 89 -10.75 4.84 -3.96
N PRO A 90 -10.41 5.82 -4.83
CA PRO A 90 -10.21 5.57 -6.26
C PRO A 90 -9.09 4.55 -6.52
N GLU A 91 -9.23 3.71 -7.56
CA GLU A 91 -8.24 2.67 -7.89
C GLU A 91 -6.83 3.25 -8.12
N ASN A 92 -6.75 4.45 -8.72
CA ASN A 92 -5.49 5.17 -8.93
C ASN A 92 -4.78 5.58 -7.64
N ASP A 93 -5.50 5.66 -6.52
CA ASP A 93 -4.97 6.06 -5.21
C ASP A 93 -4.64 4.85 -4.33
N LEU A 94 -5.19 3.67 -4.64
CA LEU A 94 -4.94 2.43 -3.89
C LEU A 94 -3.47 2.00 -3.91
N VAL A 95 -2.70 2.38 -4.94
CA VAL A 95 -1.26 2.14 -4.95
C VAL A 95 -0.56 2.81 -3.77
N HIS A 96 -1.03 3.99 -3.34
CA HIS A 96 -0.46 4.72 -2.21
C HIS A 96 -0.92 4.13 -0.88
N VAL A 97 -2.18 3.68 -0.80
CA VAL A 97 -2.70 2.90 0.35
C VAL A 97 -1.90 1.61 0.53
N ARG A 98 -1.66 0.86 -0.56
CA ARG A 98 -0.87 -0.36 -0.56
C ARG A 98 0.53 -0.11 -0.02
N ARG A 99 1.23 0.88 -0.57
CA ARG A 99 2.60 1.22 -0.15
C ARG A 99 2.64 1.70 1.30
N GLY A 100 1.65 2.46 1.74
CA GLY A 100 1.52 2.92 3.13
C GLY A 100 1.29 1.77 4.10
N ALA A 101 0.44 0.80 3.74
CA ALA A 101 0.18 -0.40 4.53
C ALA A 101 1.42 -1.30 4.64
N ILE A 102 2.14 -1.52 3.53
CA ILE A 102 3.41 -2.29 3.54
C ILE A 102 4.43 -1.66 4.49
N LEU A 103 4.49 -0.32 4.53
CA LEU A 103 5.51 0.43 5.25
C LEU A 103 5.06 0.94 6.63
N HIS A 104 3.89 0.53 7.13
CA HIS A 104 3.29 1.12 8.33
C HIS A 104 4.26 1.14 9.52
N ASP A 105 5.01 0.05 9.69
CA ASP A 105 5.95 -0.17 10.79
C ASP A 105 7.43 0.05 10.43
N VAL A 106 7.73 0.55 9.22
CA VAL A 106 9.13 0.64 8.74
C VAL A 106 10.02 1.50 9.64
N GLY A 107 9.43 2.46 10.36
CA GLY A 107 10.13 3.30 11.32
C GLY A 107 10.67 2.55 12.54
N LYS A 108 10.23 1.31 12.81
CA LYS A 108 10.78 0.46 13.87
C LYS A 108 12.27 0.18 13.65
N LEU A 109 12.77 0.30 12.41
CA LEU A 109 14.21 0.25 12.11
C LEU A 109 15.04 1.27 12.88
N GLY A 110 14.46 2.41 13.28
CA GLY A 110 15.14 3.41 14.11
C GLY A 110 14.92 3.27 15.62
N VAL A 111 14.13 2.30 16.08
CA VAL A 111 13.91 2.04 17.52
C VAL A 111 15.08 1.19 18.06
N PRO A 112 15.68 1.51 19.22
CA PRO A 112 16.77 0.71 19.78
C PRO A 112 16.39 -0.74 20.09
N ASP A 113 17.32 -1.69 19.87
CA ASP A 113 17.08 -3.12 20.13
C ASP A 113 16.68 -3.40 21.59
N ALA A 114 17.26 -2.66 22.54
CA ALA A 114 16.94 -2.80 23.97
C ALA A 114 15.46 -2.48 24.29
N VAL A 115 14.79 -1.69 23.44
CA VAL A 115 13.36 -1.39 23.52
C VAL A 115 12.55 -2.36 22.66
N LEU A 116 12.93 -2.52 21.39
CA LEU A 116 12.19 -3.34 20.42
C LEU A 116 12.13 -4.82 20.82
N LEU A 117 13.25 -5.37 21.29
CA LEU A 117 13.40 -6.79 21.61
C LEU A 117 13.23 -7.09 23.10
N LYS A 118 12.73 -6.13 23.89
CA LYS A 118 12.65 -6.28 25.34
C LYS A 118 11.71 -7.43 25.72
N PRO A 119 12.16 -8.44 26.48
CA PRO A 119 11.27 -9.46 27.00
C PRO A 119 10.44 -8.88 28.16
N GLY A 120 9.17 -8.60 27.91
CA GLY A 120 8.20 -8.16 28.92
C GLY A 120 7.61 -6.77 28.67
N LYS A 121 7.12 -6.12 29.72
CA LYS A 121 6.50 -4.79 29.60
C LYS A 121 7.57 -3.70 29.47
N LEU A 122 7.32 -2.76 28.56
CA LEU A 122 8.10 -1.52 28.44
C LEU A 122 7.82 -0.57 29.62
N THR A 123 8.84 0.17 30.06
CA THR A 123 8.68 1.32 30.96
C THR A 123 8.07 2.51 30.20
N GLU A 124 7.74 3.60 30.89
CA GLU A 124 7.19 4.80 30.25
C GLU A 124 8.19 5.42 29.26
N GLU A 125 9.48 5.45 29.60
CA GLU A 125 10.56 5.96 28.75
C GLU A 125 10.76 5.09 27.52
N GLU A 126 10.74 3.76 27.69
CA GLU A 126 10.85 2.82 26.58
C GLU A 126 9.62 2.89 25.66
N TRP A 127 8.43 3.08 26.23
CA TRP A 127 7.23 3.38 25.45
C TRP A 127 7.34 4.68 24.66
N ALA A 128 7.95 5.71 25.24
CA ALA A 128 8.20 6.97 24.54
C ALA A 128 9.14 6.76 23.34
N GLU A 129 10.14 5.88 23.44
CA GLU A 129 10.98 5.50 22.30
C GLU A 129 10.20 4.68 21.25
N MET A 130 9.42 3.68 21.67
CA MET A 130 8.62 2.86 20.76
C MET A 130 7.63 3.71 19.94
N LYS A 131 6.99 4.71 20.56
CA LYS A 131 6.03 5.63 19.93
C LYS A 131 6.66 6.58 18.90
N LYS A 132 7.98 6.60 18.75
CA LYS A 132 8.65 7.42 17.73
C LYS A 132 8.61 6.78 16.34
N HIS A 133 8.36 5.47 16.21
CA HIS A 133 8.43 4.82 14.91
C HIS A 133 7.54 5.46 13.81
N PRO A 134 6.34 6.01 14.08
CA PRO A 134 5.57 6.70 13.04
C PRO A 134 6.28 7.97 12.56
N VAL A 135 6.91 8.70 13.49
CA VAL A 135 7.70 9.91 13.18
C VAL A 135 8.94 9.55 12.37
N LEU A 136 9.66 8.51 12.77
CA LEU A 136 10.84 8.02 12.06
C LEU A 136 10.48 7.53 10.65
N ALA A 137 9.36 6.83 10.50
CA ALA A 137 8.85 6.45 9.18
C ALA A 137 8.56 7.70 8.34
N TYR A 138 7.87 8.70 8.88
CA TYR A 138 7.61 9.95 8.18
C TYR A 138 8.89 10.69 7.75
N GLU A 139 9.85 10.88 8.67
CA GLU A 139 11.10 11.58 8.39
C GLU A 139 11.93 10.92 7.29
N TRP A 140 11.92 9.59 7.23
CA TRP A 140 12.60 8.83 6.19
C TRP A 140 11.82 8.87 4.88
N LEU A 141 10.57 8.44 4.88
CA LEU A 141 9.79 8.22 3.67
C LEU A 141 9.41 9.53 2.96
N SER A 142 9.26 10.65 3.70
CA SER A 142 8.93 11.96 3.10
C SER A 142 10.00 12.50 2.15
N ARG A 143 11.24 12.00 2.27
CA ARG A 143 12.36 12.35 1.39
C ARG A 143 12.36 11.57 0.08
N ILE A 144 11.48 10.57 -0.06
CA ILE A 144 11.35 9.72 -1.24
C ILE A 144 10.11 10.19 -2.03
N PRO A 145 10.27 10.89 -3.17
CA PRO A 145 9.16 11.59 -3.83
C PRO A 145 7.95 10.71 -4.15
N PHE A 146 8.18 9.47 -4.62
CA PHE A 146 7.08 8.57 -5.00
C PHE A 146 6.30 7.99 -3.81
N LEU A 147 6.80 8.16 -2.58
CA LEU A 147 6.16 7.68 -1.34
C LEU A 147 5.42 8.77 -0.57
N GLN A 148 5.49 10.03 -0.99
CA GLN A 148 4.86 11.13 -0.25
C GLN A 148 3.34 10.93 -0.06
N ARG A 149 2.66 10.37 -1.07
CA ARG A 149 1.23 10.07 -0.99
C ARG A 149 0.91 8.84 -0.14
N ALA A 150 1.91 8.00 0.16
CA ALA A 150 1.77 6.81 0.99
C ALA A 150 1.99 7.07 2.49
N LEU A 151 2.36 8.31 2.88
CA LEU A 151 2.72 8.66 4.27
C LEU A 151 1.56 8.62 5.25
N ALA A 152 0.32 8.66 4.76
CA ALA A 152 -0.88 8.71 5.60
C ALA A 152 -0.89 7.58 6.64
N ILE A 153 -0.64 6.34 6.21
CA ILE A 153 -0.68 5.16 7.09
C ILE A 153 0.54 5.13 8.04
N PRO A 154 1.81 5.12 7.57
CA PRO A 154 2.96 4.99 8.47
C PRO A 154 3.01 6.09 9.53
N TYR A 155 2.52 7.30 9.22
CA TYR A 155 2.57 8.42 10.15
C TYR A 155 1.39 8.50 11.12
N ALA A 156 0.25 7.86 10.81
CA ALA A 156 -1.00 8.08 11.57
C ALA A 156 -1.76 6.79 11.94
N HIS A 157 -1.24 5.60 11.67
CA HIS A 157 -1.94 4.34 11.98
C HIS A 157 -2.18 4.08 13.48
N HIS A 158 -1.49 4.81 14.36
CA HIS A 158 -1.69 4.78 15.80
C HIS A 158 -2.48 5.98 16.36
N GLU A 159 -2.98 6.85 15.49
CA GLU A 159 -3.96 7.85 15.89
C GLU A 159 -5.29 7.16 16.23
N LYS A 160 -6.03 7.72 17.18
CA LYS A 160 -7.30 7.18 17.65
C LYS A 160 -8.39 8.19 17.40
N TRP A 161 -9.56 7.73 17.00
CA TRP A 161 -10.69 8.59 16.66
C TRP A 161 -11.03 9.63 17.76
N ASP A 162 -10.86 9.28 19.02
CA ASP A 162 -11.11 10.15 20.17
C ASP A 162 -10.01 11.20 20.46
N GLY A 163 -8.85 11.12 19.80
CA GLY A 163 -7.69 11.99 19.99
C GLY A 163 -6.68 11.48 21.02
N SER A 164 -6.88 10.31 21.62
CA SER A 164 -5.95 9.71 22.59
C SER A 164 -4.78 8.95 21.96
N GLY A 165 -4.66 8.99 20.63
CA GLY A 165 -3.61 8.33 19.86
C GLY A 165 -2.30 9.12 19.79
N TYR A 166 -1.40 8.67 18.93
CA TYR A 166 -0.08 9.27 18.69
C TYR A 166 0.32 9.08 17.21
N PRO A 167 1.29 9.84 16.68
CA PRO A 167 2.19 10.79 17.35
C PRO A 167 1.65 12.21 17.54
N ARG A 168 0.57 12.60 16.85
CA ARG A 168 0.08 13.98 16.81
C ARG A 168 -1.18 14.19 17.64
N GLY A 169 -1.88 13.14 18.05
CA GLY A 169 -3.11 13.25 18.82
C GLY A 169 -4.27 13.80 17.98
N LEU A 170 -4.30 13.40 16.70
CA LEU A 170 -5.35 13.82 15.77
C LEU A 170 -6.68 13.24 16.18
N LYS A 171 -7.77 13.99 15.95
CA LYS A 171 -9.11 13.57 16.35
C LYS A 171 -10.05 13.51 15.16
N GLY A 172 -10.85 12.45 15.10
CA GLY A 172 -11.92 12.32 14.13
C GLY A 172 -11.41 12.43 12.67
N PRO A 173 -12.05 13.26 11.83
CA PRO A 173 -11.66 13.46 10.43
C PRO A 173 -10.29 14.11 10.21
N GLU A 174 -9.61 14.60 11.24
CA GLU A 174 -8.22 15.07 11.10
C GLU A 174 -7.26 13.92 10.76
N ILE A 175 -7.63 12.68 11.14
CA ILE A 175 -6.89 11.47 10.78
C ILE A 175 -7.16 11.15 9.31
N PRO A 176 -6.11 10.98 8.47
CA PRO A 176 -6.28 10.57 7.08
C PRO A 176 -7.15 9.32 6.95
N LEU A 177 -8.01 9.26 5.93
CA LEU A 177 -8.94 8.15 5.75
C LEU A 177 -8.20 6.81 5.64
N GLU A 178 -7.09 6.79 4.91
CA GLU A 178 -6.23 5.63 4.72
C GLU A 178 -5.73 5.07 6.05
N ALA A 179 -5.36 5.95 6.99
CA ALA A 179 -4.89 5.56 8.32
C ALA A 179 -6.03 5.07 9.21
N ARG A 180 -7.22 5.69 9.12
CA ARG A 180 -8.43 5.22 9.82
C ARG A 180 -8.83 3.81 9.38
N ILE A 181 -8.78 3.55 8.08
CA ILE A 181 -8.99 2.22 7.48
C ILE A 181 -7.99 1.22 8.02
N PHE A 182 -6.70 1.56 7.90
CA PHE A 182 -5.62 0.66 8.30
C PHE A 182 -5.66 0.33 9.80
N ALA A 183 -5.96 1.31 10.67
CA ALA A 183 -5.98 1.10 12.12
C ALA A 183 -7.00 0.02 12.57
N VAL A 184 -8.17 -0.06 11.93
CA VAL A 184 -9.14 -1.13 12.23
C VAL A 184 -8.60 -2.50 11.81
N VAL A 185 -8.00 -2.56 10.61
CA VAL A 185 -7.46 -3.79 10.03
C VAL A 185 -6.27 -4.31 10.84
N ASP A 186 -5.36 -3.44 11.24
CA ASP A 186 -4.17 -3.79 12.01
C ASP A 186 -4.54 -4.37 13.39
N VAL A 187 -5.45 -3.69 14.11
CA VAL A 187 -5.93 -4.19 15.41
C VAL A 187 -6.70 -5.50 15.26
N TYR A 188 -7.49 -5.65 14.19
CA TYR A 188 -8.16 -6.90 13.88
C TYR A 188 -7.15 -8.04 13.68
N ASP A 189 -6.18 -7.90 12.77
CA ASP A 189 -5.20 -8.95 12.50
C ASP A 189 -4.37 -9.28 13.74
N ALA A 190 -3.99 -8.26 14.51
CA ALA A 190 -3.25 -8.45 15.74
C ALA A 190 -4.03 -9.32 16.74
N LEU A 191 -5.35 -9.14 16.88
CA LEU A 191 -6.22 -9.88 17.79
C LEU A 191 -6.64 -11.26 17.26
N ASP A 192 -6.83 -11.40 15.95
CA ASP A 192 -7.28 -12.63 15.27
C ASP A 192 -6.12 -13.61 14.97
N SER A 193 -4.86 -13.14 15.04
CA SER A 193 -3.67 -13.96 14.80
C SER A 193 -2.99 -14.41 16.10
N ASP A 194 -2.41 -15.62 16.06
CA ASP A 194 -1.48 -16.07 17.08
C ASP A 194 -0.19 -15.22 17.04
N ARG A 195 0.29 -14.84 18.22
CA ARG A 195 1.57 -14.15 18.44
C ARG A 195 2.44 -15.00 19.39
N PRO A 196 3.78 -14.88 19.34
CA PRO A 196 4.68 -15.70 20.17
C PRO A 196 4.33 -15.74 21.67
N TYR A 197 3.73 -14.67 22.19
CA TYR A 197 3.36 -14.53 23.61
C TYR A 197 1.84 -14.51 23.87
N ARG A 198 0.99 -14.67 22.84
CA ARG A 198 -0.47 -14.56 22.98
C ARG A 198 -1.21 -15.36 21.91
N LYS A 199 -2.17 -16.18 22.33
CA LYS A 199 -3.11 -16.82 21.40
C LYS A 199 -4.10 -15.83 20.79
N ALA A 200 -4.52 -16.11 19.56
CA ALA A 200 -5.62 -15.44 18.89
C ALA A 200 -6.88 -15.43 19.78
N TRP A 201 -7.64 -14.35 19.71
CA TRP A 201 -8.95 -14.27 20.32
C TRP A 201 -9.98 -15.03 19.47
N PRO A 202 -11.07 -15.53 20.06
CA PRO A 202 -12.20 -16.02 19.28
C PRO A 202 -12.70 -14.90 18.34
N ARG A 203 -12.95 -15.23 17.08
CA ARG A 203 -13.33 -14.25 16.04
C ARG A 203 -14.51 -13.39 16.47
N GLU A 204 -15.54 -13.98 17.08
CA GLU A 204 -16.71 -13.25 17.57
C GLU A 204 -16.34 -12.15 18.58
N ARG A 205 -15.35 -12.43 19.45
CA ARG A 205 -14.84 -11.48 20.43
C ARG A 205 -14.05 -10.36 19.76
N VAL A 206 -13.29 -10.65 18.70
CA VAL A 206 -12.59 -9.61 17.93
C VAL A 206 -13.60 -8.68 17.26
N LEU A 207 -14.64 -9.23 16.64
CA LEU A 207 -15.70 -8.44 16.01
C LEU A 207 -16.48 -7.60 17.03
N GLU A 208 -16.78 -8.15 18.20
CA GLU A 208 -17.39 -7.41 19.30
C GLU A 208 -16.48 -6.26 19.77
N HIS A 209 -15.18 -6.51 19.92
CA HIS A 209 -14.23 -5.47 20.30
C HIS A 209 -14.20 -4.32 19.28
N VAL A 210 -14.20 -4.62 17.97
CA VAL A 210 -14.27 -3.60 16.92
C VAL A 210 -15.55 -2.75 17.05
N ARG A 211 -16.71 -3.37 17.32
CA ARG A 211 -17.97 -2.65 17.56
C ARG A 211 -17.90 -1.74 18.78
N GLU A 212 -17.36 -2.24 19.90
CA GLU A 212 -17.25 -1.47 21.14
C GLU A 212 -16.29 -0.28 21.05
N GLN A 213 -15.27 -0.39 20.20
CA GLN A 213 -14.26 0.65 20.00
C GLN A 213 -14.62 1.67 18.92
N ALA A 214 -15.73 1.49 18.20
CA ALA A 214 -16.27 2.46 17.26
C ALA A 214 -16.57 3.79 17.97
N GLY A 215 -16.07 4.91 17.41
CA GLY A 215 -16.19 6.24 18.00
C GLY A 215 -15.19 6.53 19.13
N ARG A 216 -14.31 5.58 19.47
CA ARG A 216 -13.23 5.76 20.44
C ARG A 216 -11.87 5.53 19.82
N HIS A 217 -11.56 4.27 19.53
CA HIS A 217 -10.35 3.91 18.79
C HIS A 217 -10.57 4.15 17.30
N PHE A 218 -11.70 3.68 16.79
CA PHE A 218 -11.97 3.60 15.36
C PHE A 218 -12.99 4.62 14.91
N ASP A 219 -12.85 5.06 13.66
CA ASP A 219 -13.91 5.77 12.97
C ASP A 219 -15.17 4.89 12.92
N PRO A 220 -16.34 5.37 13.40
CA PRO A 220 -17.58 4.60 13.36
C PRO A 220 -17.99 4.10 11.98
N GLU A 221 -17.78 4.91 10.93
CA GLU A 221 -18.19 4.56 9.56
C GLU A 221 -17.26 3.48 9.00
N VAL A 222 -15.97 3.61 9.23
CA VAL A 222 -14.96 2.61 8.84
C VAL A 222 -15.16 1.30 9.57
N ALA A 223 -15.42 1.34 10.88
CA ALA A 223 -15.69 0.15 11.69
C ALA A 223 -16.95 -0.59 11.21
N ALA A 224 -18.02 0.13 10.87
CA ALA A 224 -19.23 -0.45 10.31
C ALA A 224 -18.96 -1.14 8.96
N ALA A 225 -18.31 -0.43 8.03
CA ALA A 225 -17.96 -0.97 6.72
C ALA A 225 -17.03 -2.21 6.83
N PHE A 226 -16.09 -2.20 7.77
CA PHE A 226 -15.22 -3.35 8.02
C PHE A 226 -15.98 -4.59 8.49
N LEU A 227 -16.91 -4.42 9.42
CA LEU A 227 -17.75 -5.52 9.91
C LEU A 227 -18.66 -6.08 8.81
N GLU A 228 -19.19 -5.22 7.94
CA GLU A 228 -19.96 -5.63 6.77
C GLU A 228 -19.11 -6.40 5.76
N LEU A 229 -17.89 -5.93 5.47
CA LEU A 229 -16.94 -6.62 4.61
C LEU A 229 -16.65 -8.04 5.09
N LEU A 230 -16.41 -8.22 6.40
CA LEU A 230 -16.16 -9.54 6.98
C LEU A 230 -17.40 -10.45 6.98
N ALA A 231 -18.60 -9.88 7.09
CA ALA A 231 -19.85 -10.64 7.02
C ALA A 231 -20.15 -11.16 5.61
N GLN A 232 -19.67 -10.47 4.57
CA GLN A 232 -19.89 -10.82 3.16
C GLN A 232 -18.91 -11.90 2.63
N GLY A 233 -17.99 -12.39 3.46
CA GLY A 233 -17.15 -13.54 3.12
C GLY A 233 -15.91 -13.23 2.28
N SER A 234 -15.46 -11.98 2.23
CA SER A 234 -14.10 -11.67 1.76
C SER A 234 -13.10 -12.01 2.87
N ASP A 235 -12.79 -13.30 3.02
CA ASP A 235 -11.73 -13.81 3.89
C ASP A 235 -10.49 -14.11 3.03
N PRO A 236 -9.46 -13.24 3.03
CA PRO A 236 -8.20 -13.53 2.32
C PRO A 236 -7.32 -14.55 3.07
N GLY A 237 -7.74 -15.07 4.23
CA GLY A 237 -6.91 -15.86 5.14
C GLY A 237 -7.09 -17.38 5.07
N THR A 238 -8.06 -17.90 4.31
CA THR A 238 -8.22 -19.36 4.15
C THR A 238 -7.39 -19.86 2.97
N VAL A 239 -6.14 -20.24 3.24
CA VAL A 239 -5.38 -21.12 2.33
C VAL A 239 -6.16 -22.44 2.22
N PRO A 240 -6.57 -22.89 1.01
CA PRO A 240 -7.12 -24.23 0.84
C PRO A 240 -6.05 -25.24 1.23
N GLY A 241 -6.38 -26.12 2.17
CA GLY A 241 -5.54 -27.27 2.53
C GLY A 241 -5.41 -28.29 1.41
#